data_AF-S2JTI4-F1
#
_entry.id   AF-S2JTI4-F1
#
_cell.length_a   1.000
_cell.length_b   1.000
_cell.length_c   1.000
_cell.angle_alpha   90.00
_cell.angle_beta   90.00
_cell.angle_gamma   90.00
#
_symmetry.space_group_name_H-M   'P 1'
#
loop_
_entity.id
_entity.type
_entity.pdbx_description
1 polymer ?
#
loop_
_entity_poly.entity_id
_entity_poly.type
_entity_poly.pdbx_seq_one_letter_code
_entity_poly.pdbx_strand_id
1 'polypeptide(L)'
;MLSAQENAWCVYTALFLFFSIILACRCRNNILLIPFAIFGMLMSIGNICLLAAHYGETSVSVNWVSKSLVLSLLPAASVLVFLGIMEAQLIFIRHIATAIHNRDHWGSLYLREPEKRKPSTKKHPARPWTYYTSLASLALYTLLAMCSVILLAAATSLTQKKVGGAVCVTLMFSVVCFNTLVIMSYSRSTNHVRLIRRNRDDMLFLKVTPILFSFCMAGMTALSWIYCLHDDPMTISITVWIVLESFVVYLPLIAILIMCIHTGKIKKIGRQYRIETDQRSFNDQYSYKTVTDIESVTKKISQEESNKLACPPPPAYQPANKTAPLASYA
;
A
#
# COMPACT_ATOMS: atom_id res chain seq x y z
N MET A 1 41.81 21.04 6.41
CA MET A 1 41.35 19.98 5.49
C MET A 1 40.24 19.22 6.20
N LEU A 2 39.11 18.97 5.53
CA LEU A 2 38.02 18.15 6.08
C LEU A 2 38.52 16.72 6.32
N SER A 3 38.10 16.10 7.42
CA SER A 3 38.33 14.68 7.68
C SER A 3 37.55 13.80 6.70
N ALA A 4 37.97 12.55 6.52
CA ALA A 4 37.28 11.59 5.65
C ALA A 4 35.80 11.41 6.04
N GLN A 5 35.48 11.50 7.33
CA GLN A 5 34.13 11.39 7.88
C GLN A 5 33.27 12.61 7.53
N GLU A 6 33.82 13.82 7.65
CA GLU A 6 33.12 15.06 7.29
C GLU A 6 32.82 15.11 5.78
N ASN A 7 33.77 14.68 4.96
CA ASN A 7 33.55 14.55 3.52
C ASN A 7 32.41 13.57 3.21
N ALA A 8 32.33 12.44 3.92
CA ALA A 8 31.24 11.48 3.77
C ALA A 8 29.88 12.09 4.15
N TRP A 9 29.79 12.80 5.29
CA TRP A 9 28.56 13.49 5.71
C TRP A 9 28.12 14.56 4.70
N CYS A 10 29.05 15.33 4.13
CA CYS A 10 28.75 16.29 3.07
C CYS A 10 28.15 15.60 1.84
N VAL A 11 28.74 14.50 1.40
CA VAL A 11 28.24 13.71 0.25
C VAL A 11 26.85 13.14 0.54
N TYR A 12 26.63 12.54 1.70
CA TYR A 12 25.31 12.02 2.09
C TYR A 12 24.27 13.14 2.15
N THR A 13 24.61 14.29 2.73
CA THR A 13 23.73 15.46 2.78
C THR A 13 23.32 15.90 1.38
N ALA A 14 24.30 16.06 0.47
CA ALA A 14 24.02 16.47 -0.91
C ALA A 14 23.09 15.48 -1.62
N LEU A 15 23.33 14.17 -1.47
CA LEU A 15 22.52 13.13 -2.10
C LEU A 15 21.10 13.09 -1.52
N PHE A 16 20.93 13.06 -0.20
CA PHE A 16 19.61 13.01 0.43
C PHE A 16 18.81 14.28 0.18
N LEU A 17 19.45 15.45 0.17
CA LEU A 17 18.81 16.72 -0.13
C LEU A 17 18.37 16.78 -1.60
N PHE A 18 19.23 16.36 -2.53
CA PHE A 18 18.90 16.28 -3.95
C PHE A 18 17.67 15.38 -4.20
N PHE A 19 17.68 14.16 -3.67
CA PHE A 19 16.54 13.25 -3.82
C PHE A 19 15.28 13.75 -3.11
N SER A 20 15.43 14.37 -1.94
CA SER A 20 14.31 14.94 -1.20
C SER A 20 13.64 16.09 -1.96
N ILE A 21 14.41 17.00 -2.57
CA ILE A 21 13.87 18.09 -3.39
C ILE A 21 13.08 17.53 -4.58
N ILE A 22 13.65 16.55 -5.29
CA ILE A 22 12.97 15.91 -6.43
C ILE A 22 11.67 15.25 -5.98
N LEU A 23 11.69 14.52 -4.86
CA LEU A 23 10.51 13.89 -4.31
C LEU A 23 9.46 14.92 -3.86
N ALA A 24 9.88 16.01 -3.21
CA ALA A 24 9.00 17.11 -2.78
C ALA A 24 8.30 17.77 -3.97
N CYS A 25 9.02 18.05 -5.07
CA CYS A 25 8.42 18.53 -6.31
C CYS A 25 7.38 17.54 -6.86
N ARG A 26 7.65 16.23 -6.76
CA ARG A 26 6.71 15.18 -7.20
C ARG A 26 5.55 14.95 -6.24
N CYS A 27 5.64 15.34 -4.97
CA CYS A 27 4.56 15.20 -3.98
C CYS A 27 3.27 15.92 -4.40
N ARG A 28 3.38 17.04 -5.15
CA ARG A 28 2.22 17.73 -5.76
C ARG A 28 1.33 16.76 -6.55
N ASN A 29 1.98 15.82 -7.24
CA ASN A 29 1.31 14.83 -8.07
C ASN A 29 1.10 13.50 -7.35
N ASN A 30 1.93 13.10 -6.38
CA ASN A 30 1.80 11.83 -5.66
C ASN A 30 2.04 11.97 -4.15
N ILE A 31 0.95 12.03 -3.38
CA ILE A 31 0.97 12.22 -1.91
C ILE A 31 1.69 11.07 -1.19
N LEU A 32 1.73 9.87 -1.77
CA LEU A 32 2.40 8.70 -1.18
C LEU A 32 3.93 8.83 -1.10
N LEU A 33 4.50 9.85 -1.75
CA LEU A 33 5.93 10.13 -1.70
C LEU A 33 6.33 11.00 -0.50
N ILE A 34 5.36 11.57 0.23
CA ILE A 34 5.62 12.48 1.35
C ILE A 34 6.50 11.84 2.43
N PRO A 35 6.25 10.59 2.90
CA PRO A 35 7.12 9.99 3.92
C PRO A 35 8.58 9.87 3.48
N PHE A 36 8.83 9.55 2.21
CA PHE A 36 10.18 9.46 1.64
C PHE A 36 10.86 10.82 1.48
N ALA A 37 10.10 11.86 1.11
CA ALA A 37 10.62 13.22 1.03
C ALA A 37 11.02 13.75 2.41
N ILE A 38 10.15 13.56 3.42
CA ILE A 38 10.42 13.95 4.81
C ILE A 38 11.62 13.19 5.35
N PHE A 39 11.72 11.88 5.06
CA PHE A 39 12.89 11.08 5.43
C PHE A 39 14.19 11.67 4.88
N GLY A 40 14.23 12.00 3.59
CA GLY A 40 15.42 12.62 2.97
C GLY A 40 15.78 13.98 3.59
N MET A 41 14.79 14.81 3.93
CA MET A 41 15.04 16.07 4.65
C MET A 41 15.61 15.80 6.04
N LEU A 42 15.03 14.86 6.80
CA LEU A 42 15.47 14.51 8.14
C LEU A 42 16.90 13.98 8.15
N MET A 43 17.27 13.15 7.18
CA MET A 43 18.65 12.66 7.01
C MET A 43 19.62 13.78 6.66
N SER A 44 19.20 14.74 5.83
CA SER A 44 20.02 15.91 5.48
C SER A 44 20.26 16.80 6.70
N ILE A 45 19.20 17.11 7.46
CA ILE A 45 19.28 17.89 8.70
C ILE A 45 20.15 17.17 9.72
N GLY A 46 19.97 15.87 9.92
CA GLY A 46 20.79 15.07 10.83
C GLY A 46 22.28 15.14 10.49
N ASN A 47 22.65 15.03 9.21
CA ASN A 47 24.06 15.14 8.79
C ASN A 47 24.61 16.55 9.02
N ILE A 48 23.81 17.60 8.75
CA ILE A 48 24.20 18.99 9.02
C ILE A 48 24.42 19.22 10.52
N CYS A 49 23.55 18.68 11.37
CA CYS A 49 23.68 18.78 12.82
C CYS A 49 24.97 18.09 13.32
N LEU A 50 25.31 16.91 12.79
CA LEU A 50 26.58 16.24 13.12
C LEU A 50 27.80 17.03 12.65
N LEU A 51 27.74 17.59 11.45
CA LEU A 51 28.80 18.45 10.91
C LEU A 51 29.01 19.67 11.82
N ALA A 52 27.92 20.38 12.17
CA ALA A 52 27.96 21.57 13.02
C ALA A 52 28.46 21.26 14.44
N ALA A 53 28.04 20.14 15.03
CA ALA A 53 28.50 19.70 16.34
C ALA A 53 29.99 19.34 16.35
N HIS A 54 30.51 18.78 15.25
CA HIS A 54 31.93 18.42 15.16
C HIS A 54 32.85 19.64 15.03
N TYR A 55 32.44 20.67 14.29
CA TYR A 55 33.18 21.94 14.20
C TYR A 55 33.27 22.71 15.53
N GLY A 56 32.37 22.43 16.50
CA GLY A 56 32.39 23.05 17.83
C GLY A 56 33.25 22.34 18.88
N GLU A 57 33.63 21.08 18.67
CA GLU A 57 34.43 20.30 19.63
C GLU A 57 35.90 20.23 19.19
N THR A 58 36.77 20.97 19.89
CA THR A 58 38.23 21.06 19.65
C THR A 58 39.04 19.89 20.22
N SER A 59 38.44 18.73 20.50
CA SER A 59 39.13 17.60 21.15
C SER A 59 39.55 16.48 20.18
N VAL A 60 40.79 16.01 20.36
CA VAL A 60 41.62 15.23 19.42
C VAL A 60 41.25 13.74 19.29
N SER A 61 40.19 13.24 19.92
CA SER A 61 39.78 11.83 19.80
C SER A 61 38.28 11.67 19.79
N VAL A 62 37.65 12.06 18.69
CA VAL A 62 36.22 11.86 18.49
C VAL A 62 35.97 10.41 18.08
N ASN A 63 35.26 9.67 18.93
CA ASN A 63 34.76 8.33 18.63
C ASN A 63 33.73 8.40 17.48
N TRP A 64 34.20 8.25 16.24
CA TRP A 64 33.39 8.41 15.02
C TRP A 64 32.22 7.41 14.94
N VAL A 65 32.40 6.20 15.50
CA VAL A 65 31.36 5.17 15.53
C VAL A 65 30.19 5.63 16.39
N SER A 66 30.45 6.28 17.54
CA SER A 66 29.41 6.85 18.40
C SER A 66 28.67 8.05 17.77
N LYS A 67 29.26 8.68 16.74
CA LYS A 67 28.67 9.78 15.96
C LYS A 67 28.10 9.33 14.61
N SER A 68 27.82 8.04 14.43
CA SER A 68 27.13 7.54 13.23
C SER A 68 25.63 7.86 13.30
N LEU A 69 25.10 8.46 12.23
CA LEU A 69 23.67 8.67 12.01
C LEU A 69 22.90 7.36 11.95
N VAL A 70 23.55 6.31 11.42
CA VAL A 70 22.98 4.97 11.29
C VAL A 70 22.66 4.35 12.64
N LEU A 71 23.49 4.62 13.66
CA LEU A 71 23.32 4.06 15.00
C LEU A 71 22.44 4.92 15.91
N SER A 72 22.26 6.21 15.60
CA SER A 72 21.60 7.17 16.48
C SER A 72 20.18 7.55 16.02
N LEU A 73 20.06 8.15 14.83
CA LEU A 73 18.79 8.70 14.33
C LEU A 73 18.11 7.77 13.33
N LEU A 74 18.87 7.01 12.54
CA LEU A 74 18.32 6.23 11.44
C LEU A 74 17.29 5.16 11.87
N PRO A 75 17.41 4.47 13.02
CA PRO A 75 16.37 3.54 13.47
C PRO A 75 15.02 4.23 13.71
N ALA A 76 15.01 5.47 14.18
CA ALA A 76 13.78 6.24 14.35
C ALA A 76 13.30 6.80 13.01
N ALA A 77 14.20 7.34 12.19
CA ALA A 77 13.88 7.91 10.89
C ALA A 77 13.37 6.86 9.89
N SER A 78 13.82 5.61 9.98
CA SER A 78 13.42 4.51 9.10
C SER A 78 11.93 4.16 9.20
N VAL A 79 11.24 4.61 10.26
CA VAL A 79 9.77 4.56 10.37
C VAL A 79 9.10 5.26 9.19
N LEU A 80 9.64 6.38 8.71
CA LEU A 80 9.07 7.11 7.57
C LEU A 80 9.19 6.30 6.27
N VAL A 81 10.33 5.63 6.07
CA VAL A 81 10.55 4.73 4.93
C VAL A 81 9.59 3.55 5.01
N PHE A 82 9.49 2.93 6.19
CA PHE A 82 8.58 1.80 6.39
C PHE A 82 7.12 2.22 6.19
N LEU A 83 6.69 3.36 6.73
CA LEU A 83 5.35 3.91 6.54
C LEU A 83 5.02 4.10 5.05
N GLY A 84 5.93 4.72 4.29
CA GLY A 84 5.73 4.91 2.84
C GLY A 84 5.62 3.58 2.07
N ILE A 85 6.39 2.57 2.47
CA ILE A 85 6.29 1.21 1.91
C ILE A 85 4.93 0.59 2.26
N MET A 86 4.53 0.67 3.53
CA MET A 86 3.29 0.08 4.03
C MET A 86 2.05 0.73 3.39
N GLU A 87 2.04 2.05 3.21
CA GLU A 87 0.95 2.74 2.51
C GLU A 87 0.78 2.23 1.08
N ALA A 88 1.88 2.11 0.33
CA ALA A 88 1.84 1.57 -1.02
C ALA A 88 1.31 0.11 -1.04
N GLN A 89 1.76 -0.72 -0.09
CA GLN A 89 1.30 -2.11 0.06
C GLN A 89 -0.20 -2.20 0.41
N LEU A 90 -0.68 -1.41 1.36
CA LEU A 90 -2.08 -1.41 1.79
C LEU A 90 -3.01 -0.96 0.66
N ILE A 91 -2.63 0.06 -0.11
CA ILE A 91 -3.37 0.52 -1.28
C ILE A 91 -3.44 -0.59 -2.32
N PHE A 92 -2.32 -1.29 -2.55
CA PHE A 92 -2.27 -2.39 -3.50
C PHE A 92 -3.12 -3.60 -3.09
N ILE A 93 -3.03 -4.03 -1.83
CA ILE A 93 -3.84 -5.13 -1.26
C ILE A 93 -5.33 -4.79 -1.38
N ARG A 94 -5.72 -3.56 -1.02
CA ARG A 94 -7.10 -3.10 -1.15
C ARG A 94 -7.55 -3.15 -2.60
N HIS A 95 -6.71 -2.71 -3.52
CA HIS A 95 -7.02 -2.70 -4.95
C HIS A 95 -7.26 -4.11 -5.51
N ILE A 96 -6.39 -5.07 -5.19
CA ILE A 96 -6.57 -6.47 -5.62
C ILE A 96 -7.82 -7.08 -4.99
N ALA A 97 -8.04 -6.86 -3.70
CA ALA A 97 -9.21 -7.41 -3.01
C ALA A 97 -10.52 -6.94 -3.66
N THR A 98 -10.61 -5.65 -4.03
CA THR A 98 -11.76 -5.13 -4.78
C THR A 98 -11.86 -5.73 -6.18
N ALA A 99 -10.74 -5.88 -6.89
CA ALA A 99 -10.74 -6.48 -8.23
C ALA A 99 -11.19 -7.96 -8.21
N ILE A 100 -10.75 -8.74 -7.23
CA ILE A 100 -11.15 -10.14 -7.05
C ILE A 100 -12.63 -10.23 -6.65
N HIS A 101 -13.07 -9.43 -5.67
CA HIS A 101 -14.47 -9.42 -5.24
C HIS A 101 -15.42 -9.08 -6.39
N ASN A 102 -15.03 -8.09 -7.21
CA ASN A 102 -15.85 -7.71 -8.33
C ASN A 102 -15.74 -8.71 -9.50
N ARG A 103 -14.67 -9.50 -9.63
CA ARG A 103 -14.52 -10.52 -10.70
C ARG A 103 -15.69 -11.50 -10.70
N ASP A 104 -16.16 -11.93 -9.54
CA ASP A 104 -17.29 -12.85 -9.43
C ASP A 104 -18.60 -12.21 -9.90
N HIS A 105 -18.74 -10.89 -9.70
CA HIS A 105 -19.84 -10.09 -10.20
C HIS A 105 -19.74 -9.82 -11.72
N TRP A 106 -18.54 -9.54 -12.24
CA TRP A 106 -18.32 -9.35 -13.68
C TRP A 106 -18.46 -10.66 -14.47
N GLY A 107 -18.08 -11.79 -13.88
CA GLY A 107 -18.25 -13.11 -14.48
C GLY A 107 -19.73 -13.47 -14.64
N SER A 108 -20.59 -13.05 -13.70
CA SER A 108 -22.03 -13.29 -13.81
C SER A 108 -22.73 -12.37 -14.80
N LEU A 109 -22.17 -11.22 -15.18
CA LEU A 109 -22.74 -10.33 -16.20
C LEU A 109 -22.80 -10.97 -17.60
N TYR A 110 -21.90 -11.90 -17.91
CA TYR A 110 -21.86 -12.64 -19.19
C TYR A 110 -22.69 -13.93 -19.17
N LEU A 111 -23.28 -14.28 -18.02
CA LEU A 111 -24.19 -15.43 -17.93
C LEU A 111 -25.57 -15.02 -18.41
N ARG A 112 -26.29 -15.96 -19.05
CA ARG A 112 -27.69 -15.77 -19.46
C ARG A 112 -28.53 -15.46 -18.22
N GLU A 113 -29.55 -14.62 -18.35
CA GLU A 113 -30.37 -14.12 -17.22
C GLU A 113 -30.80 -15.13 -16.14
N PRO A 114 -31.14 -16.41 -16.44
CA PRO A 114 -31.44 -17.40 -15.39
C PRO A 114 -30.23 -17.82 -14.54
N GLU A 115 -29.00 -17.62 -15.02
CA GLU A 115 -27.75 -18.00 -14.36
C GLU A 115 -27.04 -16.82 -13.67
N LYS A 116 -27.58 -15.59 -13.83
CA LYS A 116 -27.05 -14.39 -13.17
C LYS A 116 -27.26 -14.51 -11.67
N ARG A 117 -26.22 -14.92 -10.95
CA ARG A 117 -26.17 -14.82 -9.48
C ARG A 117 -26.43 -13.36 -9.10
N LYS A 118 -27.54 -13.12 -8.39
CA LYS A 118 -27.83 -11.80 -7.80
C LYS A 118 -26.63 -11.38 -6.95
N PRO A 119 -26.14 -10.14 -7.06
CA PRO A 119 -25.07 -9.67 -6.18
C PRO A 119 -25.51 -9.89 -4.74
N SER A 120 -24.65 -10.53 -3.93
CA SER A 120 -24.90 -10.70 -2.50
C SER A 120 -25.12 -9.32 -1.88
N THR A 121 -26.36 -9.02 -1.50
CA THR A 121 -26.74 -7.76 -0.82
C THR A 121 -26.22 -7.71 0.62
N LYS A 122 -25.44 -8.70 1.06
CA LYS A 122 -24.98 -8.83 2.45
C LYS A 122 -23.47 -8.81 2.55
N LYS A 123 -23.03 -7.83 3.35
CA LYS A 123 -21.71 -7.57 3.95
C LYS A 123 -20.71 -6.88 3.03
N HIS A 124 -20.23 -5.72 3.51
CA HIS A 124 -19.03 -5.07 3.00
C HIS A 124 -17.92 -6.11 2.80
N PRO A 125 -17.13 -6.02 1.71
CA PRO A 125 -16.07 -6.99 1.45
C PRO A 125 -15.13 -7.01 2.65
N ALA A 126 -15.08 -8.16 3.34
CA ALA A 126 -14.14 -8.38 4.42
C ALA A 126 -12.73 -8.16 3.86
N ARG A 127 -11.95 -7.29 4.51
CA ARG A 127 -10.58 -7.01 4.06
C ARG A 127 -9.76 -8.29 4.18
N PRO A 128 -8.87 -8.59 3.20
CA PRO A 128 -8.06 -9.79 3.26
C PRO A 128 -7.19 -9.79 4.51
N TRP A 129 -6.89 -10.97 5.05
CA TRP A 129 -6.07 -11.11 6.26
C TRP A 129 -4.68 -10.45 6.13
N THR A 130 -4.14 -10.37 4.91
CA THR A 130 -2.90 -9.64 4.58
C THR A 130 -2.98 -8.14 4.88
N TYR A 131 -4.17 -7.53 4.85
CA TYR A 131 -4.36 -6.13 5.23
C TYR A 131 -4.13 -5.92 6.73
N TYR A 132 -4.69 -6.79 7.57
CA TYR A 132 -4.58 -6.66 9.04
C TYR A 132 -3.18 -7.00 9.53
N THR A 133 -2.53 -8.01 8.96
CA THR A 133 -1.14 -8.36 9.28
C THR A 133 -0.17 -7.24 8.89
N SER A 134 -0.36 -6.64 7.72
CA SER A 134 0.39 -5.45 7.30
C SER A 134 0.20 -4.29 8.29
N LEU A 135 -1.04 -3.97 8.67
CA LEU A 135 -1.32 -2.91 9.64
C LEU A 135 -0.71 -3.19 11.02
N ALA A 136 -0.78 -4.44 11.49
CA ALA A 136 -0.18 -4.86 12.75
C ALA A 136 1.36 -4.75 12.70
N SER A 137 1.98 -5.11 11.57
CA SER A 137 3.43 -4.95 11.39
C SER A 137 3.86 -3.48 11.44
N LEU A 138 3.06 -2.57 10.86
CA LEU A 138 3.29 -1.12 10.95
C LEU A 138 3.23 -0.64 12.40
N ALA A 139 2.16 -0.99 13.12
CA ALA A 139 1.99 -0.60 14.51
C ALA A 139 3.14 -1.14 15.38
N LEU A 140 3.51 -2.41 15.23
CA LEU A 140 4.60 -3.03 15.97
C LEU A 140 5.95 -2.36 15.66
N TYR A 141 6.23 -2.07 14.40
CA TYR A 141 7.46 -1.36 14.00
C TYR A 141 7.53 0.04 14.61
N THR A 142 6.41 0.80 14.60
CA THR A 142 6.36 2.13 15.22
C THR A 142 6.56 2.07 16.73
N LEU A 143 6.00 1.07 17.42
CA LEU A 143 6.19 0.89 18.85
C LEU A 143 7.64 0.56 19.18
N LEU A 144 8.28 -0.33 18.42
CA LEU A 144 9.70 -0.67 18.58
C LEU A 144 10.61 0.55 18.35
N ALA A 145 10.31 1.37 17.34
CA ALA A 145 11.05 2.61 17.09
C ALA A 145 10.90 3.60 18.25
N MET A 146 9.69 3.78 18.79
CA MET A 146 9.47 4.61 19.97
C MET A 146 10.20 4.08 21.19
N CYS A 147 10.17 2.75 21.42
CA CYS A 147 10.96 2.11 22.46
C CYS A 147 12.46 2.39 22.30
N SER A 148 12.99 2.38 21.08
CA SER A 148 14.41 2.65 20.83
C SER A 148 14.81 4.08 21.21
N VAL A 149 13.94 5.06 20.92
CA VAL A 149 14.15 6.47 21.29
C VAL A 149 14.06 6.65 22.81
N ILE A 150 13.06 6.04 23.45
CA ILE A 150 12.89 6.09 24.90
C ILE A 150 14.10 5.46 25.59
N LEU A 151 14.59 4.33 25.09
CA LEU A 151 15.76 3.65 25.65
C LEU A 151 17.02 4.50 25.49
N LEU A 152 17.21 5.15 24.33
CA LEU A 152 18.34 6.06 24.10
C LEU A 152 18.31 7.26 25.07
N ALA A 153 17.12 7.78 25.37
CA ALA A 153 16.91 8.92 26.26
C ALA A 153 17.01 8.55 27.75
N ALA A 154 16.45 7.40 28.15
CA ALA A 154 16.32 7.00 29.55
C ALA A 154 17.51 6.17 30.07
N ALA A 155 18.29 5.52 29.20
CA ALA A 155 19.42 4.71 29.63
C ALA A 155 20.51 5.58 30.25
N THR A 156 20.93 5.21 31.46
CA THR A 156 21.94 5.93 32.24
C THR A 156 23.35 5.46 31.93
N SER A 157 23.53 4.21 31.49
CA SER A 157 24.84 3.64 31.14
C SER A 157 25.04 3.52 29.62
N LEU A 158 26.29 3.71 29.17
CA LEU A 158 26.67 3.56 27.76
C LEU A 158 26.43 2.13 27.26
N THR A 159 26.69 1.12 28.09
CA THR A 159 26.48 -0.29 27.75
C THR A 159 25.00 -0.61 27.52
N GLN A 160 24.09 -0.07 28.35
CA GLN A 160 22.65 -0.23 28.13
C GLN A 160 22.19 0.44 26.84
N LYS A 161 22.76 1.60 26.48
CA LYS A 161 22.47 2.26 25.18
C LYS A 161 22.91 1.41 24.00
N LYS A 162 24.13 0.85 24.06
CA LYS A 162 24.69 -0.01 23.00
C LYS A 162 23.85 -1.29 22.80
N VAL A 163 23.66 -2.06 23.87
CA VAL A 163 22.95 -3.34 23.82
C VAL A 163 21.47 -3.13 23.51
N GLY A 164 20.82 -2.17 24.19
CA GLY A 164 19.41 -1.88 23.96
C GLY A 164 19.14 -1.38 22.54
N GLY A 165 20.00 -0.53 21.99
CA GLY A 165 19.93 -0.11 20.59
C GLY A 165 20.04 -1.28 19.62
N ALA A 166 21.02 -2.16 19.79
CA ALA A 166 21.20 -3.34 18.94
C ALA A 166 20.00 -4.29 19.00
N VAL A 167 19.45 -4.54 20.19
CA VAL A 167 18.25 -5.37 20.38
C VAL A 167 16.99 -4.73 19.76
N CYS A 168 16.82 -3.41 19.87
CA CYS A 168 15.71 -2.74 19.21
C CYS A 168 15.80 -2.86 17.69
N VAL A 169 16.98 -2.65 17.11
CA VAL A 169 17.18 -2.73 15.65
C VAL A 169 16.98 -4.16 15.13
N THR A 170 17.40 -5.20 15.87
CA THR A 170 17.12 -6.61 15.48
C THR A 170 15.62 -6.92 15.48
N LEU A 171 14.88 -6.45 16.49
CA LEU A 171 13.43 -6.63 16.55
C LEU A 171 12.74 -5.89 15.40
N MET A 172 13.19 -4.68 15.06
CA MET A 172 12.67 -3.95 13.90
C MET A 172 12.99 -4.68 12.58
N PHE A 173 14.18 -5.27 12.46
CA PHE A 173 14.57 -6.10 11.31
C PHE A 173 13.66 -7.33 11.17
N SER A 174 13.35 -8.02 12.27
CA SER A 174 12.48 -9.21 12.21
C SER A 174 11.07 -8.87 11.70
N VAL A 175 10.51 -7.71 12.11
CA VAL A 175 9.22 -7.21 11.62
C VAL A 175 9.26 -6.92 10.12
N VAL A 176 10.34 -6.30 9.64
CA VAL A 176 10.51 -5.99 8.21
C VAL A 176 10.66 -7.25 7.36
N CYS A 177 11.43 -8.24 7.86
CA CYS A 177 11.54 -9.55 7.23
C CYS A 177 10.19 -10.27 7.16
N PHE A 178 9.43 -10.29 8.25
CA PHE A 178 8.09 -10.86 8.29
C PHE A 178 7.17 -10.18 7.26
N ASN A 179 7.15 -8.85 7.21
CA ASN A 179 6.34 -8.11 6.24
C ASN A 179 6.75 -8.43 4.80
N THR A 180 8.06 -8.50 4.52
CA THR A 180 8.57 -8.85 3.19
C THR A 180 8.14 -10.25 2.77
N LEU A 181 8.19 -11.24 3.67
CA LEU A 181 7.71 -12.60 3.40
C LEU A 181 6.21 -12.64 3.13
N VAL A 182 5.41 -11.90 3.91
CA VAL A 182 3.94 -11.82 3.73
C VAL A 182 3.62 -11.24 2.34
N ILE A 183 4.28 -10.16 1.95
CA ILE A 183 4.04 -9.49 0.67
C ILE A 183 4.52 -10.33 -0.52
N MET A 184 5.66 -11.01 -0.40
CA MET A 184 6.14 -11.93 -1.44
C MET A 184 5.18 -13.11 -1.64
N SER A 185 4.70 -13.69 -0.54
CA SER A 185 3.74 -14.80 -0.56
C SER A 185 2.41 -14.34 -1.18
N TYR A 186 1.92 -13.16 -0.77
CA TYR A 186 0.71 -12.57 -1.32
C TYR A 186 0.84 -12.26 -2.82
N SER A 187 1.97 -11.70 -3.23
CA SER A 187 2.24 -11.42 -4.64
C SER A 187 2.30 -12.70 -5.48
N ARG A 188 2.95 -13.76 -4.97
CA ARG A 188 2.99 -15.06 -5.65
C ARG A 188 1.59 -15.64 -5.84
N SER A 189 0.75 -15.59 -4.80
CA SER A 189 -0.62 -16.06 -4.84
C SER A 189 -1.47 -15.27 -5.85
N THR A 190 -1.28 -13.97 -5.95
CA THR A 190 -2.11 -13.08 -6.80
C THR A 190 -1.61 -12.91 -8.23
N ASN A 191 -0.41 -13.38 -8.59
CA ASN A 191 0.19 -13.24 -9.93
C ASN A 191 -0.70 -13.71 -11.11
N HIS A 192 -1.69 -14.58 -10.87
CA HIS A 192 -2.61 -15.08 -11.90
C HIS A 192 -3.67 -14.05 -12.32
N VAL A 193 -3.86 -12.96 -11.58
CA VAL A 193 -4.84 -11.92 -11.89
C VAL A 193 -4.31 -11.04 -13.04
N ARG A 194 -4.96 -11.09 -14.21
CA ARG A 194 -4.53 -10.33 -15.42
C ARG A 194 -4.35 -8.82 -15.16
N LEU A 195 -5.15 -8.24 -14.27
CA LEU A 195 -5.06 -6.83 -13.87
C LEU A 195 -3.68 -6.48 -13.29
N ILE A 196 -3.09 -7.41 -12.53
CA ILE A 196 -1.78 -7.25 -11.89
C ILE A 196 -0.65 -7.26 -12.94
N ARG A 197 -0.79 -8.05 -14.00
CA ARG A 197 0.21 -8.13 -15.08
C ARG A 197 0.32 -6.82 -15.88
N ARG A 198 -0.75 -6.01 -15.93
CA ARG A 198 -0.78 -4.72 -16.64
C ARG A 198 0.00 -3.61 -15.93
N ASN A 199 0.16 -3.70 -14.60
CA ASN A 199 0.92 -2.74 -13.79
C ASN A 199 2.24 -3.36 -13.29
N ARG A 200 3.07 -3.82 -14.23
CA ARG A 200 4.35 -4.49 -13.93
C ARG A 200 5.30 -3.60 -13.11
N ASP A 201 5.38 -2.31 -13.42
CA ASP A 201 6.29 -1.37 -12.74
C ASP A 201 5.91 -1.17 -11.26
N ASP A 202 4.62 -1.06 -10.96
CA ASP A 202 4.13 -0.89 -9.59
C ASP A 202 4.31 -2.19 -8.77
N MET A 203 4.14 -3.35 -9.40
CA MET A 203 4.45 -4.64 -8.79
C MET A 203 5.96 -4.80 -8.52
N LEU A 204 6.81 -4.32 -9.43
CA LEU A 204 8.26 -4.32 -9.23
C LEU A 204 8.63 -3.45 -8.03
N PHE A 205 8.05 -2.26 -7.90
CA PHE A 205 8.23 -1.41 -6.72
C PHE A 205 7.79 -2.12 -5.43
N LEU A 206 6.61 -2.73 -5.41
CA LEU A 206 6.09 -3.44 -4.24
C LEU A 206 6.92 -4.66 -3.83
N LYS A 207 7.68 -5.26 -4.75
CA LYS A 207 8.58 -6.38 -4.47
C LYS A 207 9.98 -5.91 -4.07
N VAL A 208 10.55 -5.00 -4.84
CA VAL A 208 11.96 -4.60 -4.71
C VAL A 208 12.15 -3.70 -3.50
N THR A 209 11.23 -2.76 -3.24
CA THR A 209 11.40 -1.78 -2.15
C THR A 209 11.44 -2.44 -0.76
N PRO A 210 10.58 -3.42 -0.40
CA PRO A 210 10.70 -4.13 0.88
C PRO A 210 11.96 -4.98 1.01
N ILE A 211 12.46 -5.55 -0.10
CA ILE A 211 13.74 -6.30 -0.11
C ILE A 211 14.91 -5.35 0.17
N LEU A 212 14.98 -4.23 -0.55
CA LEU A 212 16.01 -3.21 -0.34
C LEU A 212 15.98 -2.68 1.10
N PHE A 213 14.78 -2.46 1.64
CA PHE A 213 14.63 -2.01 3.01
C PHE A 213 15.04 -3.08 4.02
N SER A 214 14.76 -4.36 3.76
CA SER A 214 15.24 -5.48 4.57
C SER A 214 16.77 -5.55 4.59
N PHE A 215 17.42 -5.35 3.44
CA PHE A 215 18.87 -5.33 3.35
C PHE A 215 19.47 -4.15 4.13
N CYS A 216 18.87 -2.97 4.03
CA CYS A 216 19.23 -1.81 4.86
C CYS A 216 19.11 -2.11 6.36
N MET A 217 17.99 -2.67 6.80
CA MET A 217 17.76 -3.05 8.20
C MET A 217 18.76 -4.11 8.68
N ALA A 218 19.10 -5.09 7.83
CA ALA A 218 20.14 -6.08 8.12
C ALA A 218 21.51 -5.42 8.30
N GLY A 219 21.85 -4.43 7.45
CA GLY A 219 23.05 -3.62 7.58
C GLY A 219 23.14 -2.85 8.88
N MET A 220 22.06 -2.14 9.24
CA MET A 220 21.97 -1.43 10.52
C MET A 220 22.10 -2.39 11.70
N THR A 221 21.49 -3.57 11.59
CA THR A 221 21.60 -4.61 12.61
C THR A 221 23.05 -5.07 12.78
N ALA A 222 23.72 -5.43 11.68
CA ALA A 222 25.12 -5.84 11.71
C ALA A 222 26.02 -4.76 12.30
N LEU A 223 25.86 -3.51 11.85
CA LEU A 223 26.60 -2.35 12.37
C LEU A 223 26.37 -2.13 13.87
N SER A 224 25.13 -2.26 14.34
CA SER A 224 24.79 -2.11 15.76
C SER A 224 25.45 -3.18 16.64
N TRP A 225 25.51 -4.43 16.18
CA TRP A 225 26.19 -5.50 16.89
C TRP A 225 27.70 -5.39 16.83
N ILE A 226 28.28 -4.97 15.70
CA ILE A 226 29.72 -4.70 15.59
C ILE A 226 30.12 -3.62 16.60
N TYR A 227 29.33 -2.54 16.71
CA TYR A 227 29.55 -1.48 17.69
C TYR A 227 29.35 -1.94 19.15
N CYS A 228 28.44 -2.89 19.37
CA CYS A 228 28.21 -3.46 20.69
C CYS A 228 29.32 -4.42 21.13
N LEU A 229 29.88 -5.19 20.20
CA LEU A 229 30.88 -6.22 20.46
C LEU A 229 32.33 -5.71 20.50
N HIS A 230 32.61 -4.57 19.88
CA HIS A 230 33.93 -3.93 19.95
C HIS A 230 33.93 -2.88 21.07
N ASP A 231 34.70 -3.16 22.13
CA ASP A 231 34.92 -2.22 23.24
C ASP A 231 35.70 -0.98 22.76
N ASP A 232 36.67 -1.16 21.86
CA ASP A 232 37.41 -0.08 21.21
C ASP A 232 36.95 0.16 19.75
N PRO A 233 36.22 1.26 19.48
CA PRO A 233 35.70 1.60 18.15
C PRO A 233 36.78 2.02 17.15
N MET A 234 38.03 2.17 17.61
CA MET A 234 39.18 2.57 16.78
C MET A 234 39.97 1.40 16.20
N THR A 235 39.57 0.16 16.54
CA THR A 235 40.08 -1.07 15.91
C THR A 235 39.68 -1.16 14.43
N ILE A 236 38.52 -0.60 14.07
CA ILE A 236 38.06 -0.52 12.69
C ILE A 236 38.46 0.83 12.13
N SER A 237 39.23 0.82 11.04
CA SER A 237 39.60 2.07 10.35
C SER A 237 38.35 2.84 9.90
N ILE A 238 38.40 4.17 10.01
CA ILE A 238 37.32 5.08 9.61
C ILE A 238 36.87 4.80 8.18
N THR A 239 37.82 4.58 7.27
CA THR A 239 37.54 4.29 5.86
C THR A 239 36.71 3.02 5.68
N VAL A 240 37.06 1.93 6.39
CA VAL A 240 36.29 0.68 6.32
C VAL A 240 34.89 0.87 6.88
N TRP A 241 34.76 1.62 7.99
CA TRP A 241 33.45 1.93 8.58
C TRP A 241 32.56 2.71 7.61
N ILE A 242 33.08 3.78 6.99
CA ILE A 242 32.36 4.59 5.99
C ILE A 242 31.92 3.74 4.80
N VAL A 243 32.80 2.88 4.28
CA VAL A 243 32.48 2.01 3.13
C VAL A 243 31.38 1.02 3.48
N LEU A 244 31.44 0.42 4.67
CA LEU A 244 30.42 -0.53 5.13
C LEU A 244 29.07 0.18 5.35
N GLU A 245 29.08 1.35 5.98
CA GLU A 245 27.89 2.18 6.18
C GLU A 245 27.27 2.62 4.84
N SER A 246 28.10 3.04 3.89
CA SER A 246 27.70 3.39 2.52
C SER A 246 27.02 2.23 1.81
N PHE A 247 27.66 1.06 1.81
CA PHE A 247 27.24 -0.06 0.99
C PHE A 247 26.01 -0.79 1.55
N VAL A 248 26.00 -1.02 2.88
CA VAL A 248 24.97 -1.86 3.50
C VAL A 248 23.74 -1.04 3.93
N VAL A 249 23.87 0.28 4.09
CA VAL A 249 22.77 1.13 4.59
C VAL A 249 22.39 2.23 3.61
N TYR A 250 23.32 3.14 3.27
CA TYR A 250 22.97 4.31 2.47
C TYR A 250 22.63 4.00 1.00
N LEU A 251 23.37 3.11 0.34
CA LEU A 251 23.14 2.73 -1.05
C LEU A 251 21.76 2.08 -1.25
N PRO A 252 21.31 1.12 -0.43
CA PRO A 252 19.94 0.60 -0.48
C PRO A 252 18.87 1.67 -0.26
N LEU A 253 19.09 2.60 0.67
CA LEU A 253 18.17 3.72 0.91
C LEU A 253 18.08 4.66 -0.29
N ILE A 254 19.22 5.00 -0.90
CA ILE A 254 19.26 5.80 -2.13
C ILE A 254 18.56 5.06 -3.27
N ALA A 255 18.76 3.75 -3.41
CA ALA A 255 18.06 2.94 -4.40
C ALA A 255 16.53 2.97 -4.20
N ILE A 256 16.05 2.93 -2.95
CA ILE A 256 14.63 3.12 -2.62
C ILE A 256 14.14 4.50 -3.09
N LEU A 257 14.88 5.57 -2.79
CA LEU A 257 14.51 6.93 -3.23
C LEU A 257 14.47 7.07 -4.76
N ILE A 258 15.45 6.46 -5.46
CA ILE A 258 15.46 6.41 -6.93
C ILE A 258 14.22 5.67 -7.46
N MET A 259 13.87 4.52 -6.86
CA MET A 259 12.66 3.78 -7.22
C MET A 259 11.38 4.59 -6.97
N CYS A 260 11.32 5.37 -5.88
CA CYS A 260 10.23 6.30 -5.60
C CYS A 260 10.09 7.41 -6.67
N ILE A 261 11.19 7.84 -7.28
CA ILE A 261 11.16 8.82 -8.39
C ILE A 261 10.62 8.16 -9.67
N HIS A 262 11.00 6.92 -9.96
CA HIS A 262 10.59 6.23 -11.19
C HIS A 262 9.15 5.72 -11.15
N THR A 263 8.56 5.56 -9.96
CA THR A 263 7.15 5.17 -9.79
C THR A 263 6.18 6.30 -10.13
N GLY A 264 5.80 6.37 -11.40
CA GLY A 264 4.92 7.42 -11.93
C GLY A 264 3.41 7.16 -11.83
N LYS A 265 2.95 5.98 -11.37
CA LYS A 265 1.59 5.51 -11.69
C LYS A 265 0.69 5.10 -10.51
N ILE A 266 1.18 5.07 -9.28
CA ILE A 266 0.38 4.61 -8.13
C ILE A 266 -0.94 5.40 -7.97
N LYS A 267 -0.94 6.70 -8.31
CA LYS A 267 -2.16 7.55 -8.28
C LYS A 267 -3.11 7.34 -9.47
N LYS A 268 -2.63 6.90 -10.64
CA LYS A 268 -3.50 6.54 -11.78
C LYS A 268 -4.33 5.30 -11.45
N ILE A 269 -3.82 4.38 -10.64
CA ILE A 269 -4.56 3.22 -10.13
C ILE A 269 -5.73 3.66 -9.23
N GLY A 270 -5.52 4.60 -8.31
CA GLY A 270 -6.62 5.12 -7.48
C GLY A 270 -7.67 5.93 -8.27
N ARG A 271 -7.24 6.71 -9.27
CA ARG A 271 -8.12 7.61 -10.03
C ARG A 271 -8.83 6.96 -11.22
N GLN A 272 -8.15 6.15 -12.04
CA GLN A 272 -8.80 5.50 -13.20
C GLN A 272 -9.95 4.61 -12.75
N TYR A 273 -9.79 3.87 -11.64
CA TYR A 273 -10.83 2.96 -11.20
C TYR A 273 -11.89 3.60 -10.31
N ARG A 274 -11.60 4.70 -9.58
CA ARG A 274 -12.67 5.49 -8.95
C ARG A 274 -13.62 6.06 -10.01
N ILE A 275 -13.06 6.57 -11.11
CA ILE A 275 -13.86 7.07 -12.24
C ILE A 275 -14.60 5.91 -12.92
N GLU A 276 -13.98 4.75 -13.10
CA GLU A 276 -14.63 3.59 -13.73
C GLU A 276 -15.71 2.93 -12.85
N THR A 277 -15.55 2.93 -11.52
CA THR A 277 -16.58 2.49 -10.56
C THR A 277 -17.70 3.51 -10.43
N ASP A 278 -17.38 4.81 -10.35
CA ASP A 278 -18.37 5.88 -10.22
C ASP A 278 -19.18 6.06 -11.53
N GLN A 279 -18.55 5.91 -12.70
CA GLN A 279 -19.25 5.93 -14.00
C GLN A 279 -20.13 4.69 -14.22
N ARG A 280 -19.72 3.50 -13.75
CA ARG A 280 -20.55 2.29 -13.89
C ARG A 280 -21.67 2.19 -12.86
N SER A 281 -21.48 2.67 -11.62
CA SER A 281 -22.59 2.80 -10.66
C SER A 281 -23.65 3.78 -11.13
N PHE A 282 -23.26 4.82 -11.88
CA PHE A 282 -24.20 5.76 -12.50
C PHE A 282 -24.99 5.09 -13.63
N ASN A 283 -24.36 4.29 -14.49
CA ASN A 283 -25.04 3.55 -15.56
C ASN A 283 -25.93 2.40 -15.05
N ASP A 284 -25.53 1.69 -13.99
CA ASP A 284 -26.33 0.62 -13.40
C ASP A 284 -27.60 1.15 -12.72
N GLN A 285 -27.56 2.38 -12.18
CA GLN A 285 -28.73 3.05 -11.60
C GLN A 285 -29.78 3.43 -12.64
N TYR A 286 -29.36 3.82 -13.85
CA TYR A 286 -30.27 4.09 -14.95
C TYR A 286 -30.83 2.79 -15.53
N SER A 287 -30.00 1.77 -15.74
CA SER A 287 -30.42 0.52 -16.39
C SER A 287 -31.43 -0.29 -15.58
N TYR A 288 -31.26 -0.40 -14.25
CA TYR A 288 -32.20 -1.21 -13.44
C TYR A 288 -33.58 -0.56 -13.34
N LYS A 289 -33.65 0.77 -13.23
CA LYS A 289 -34.91 1.50 -13.09
C LYS A 289 -35.72 1.44 -14.38
N THR A 290 -35.08 1.66 -15.53
CA THR A 290 -35.75 1.54 -16.84
C THR A 290 -36.17 0.11 -17.16
N VAL A 291 -35.38 -0.91 -16.80
CA VAL A 291 -35.76 -2.31 -17.08
C VAL A 291 -36.91 -2.76 -16.18
N THR A 292 -36.95 -2.39 -14.89
CA THR A 292 -38.09 -2.68 -14.02
C THR A 292 -39.35 -1.92 -14.43
N ASP A 293 -39.21 -0.67 -14.89
CA ASP A 293 -40.34 0.12 -15.36
C ASP A 293 -40.90 -0.48 -16.67
N ILE A 294 -40.04 -0.87 -17.62
CA ILE A 294 -40.45 -1.54 -18.86
C ILE A 294 -41.11 -2.89 -18.58
N GLU A 295 -40.56 -3.71 -17.68
CA GLU A 295 -41.14 -5.02 -17.33
C GLU A 295 -42.50 -4.86 -16.62
N SER A 296 -42.67 -3.82 -15.80
CA SER A 296 -43.94 -3.49 -15.14
C SER A 296 -45.00 -2.96 -16.11
N VAL A 297 -44.58 -2.17 -17.10
CA VAL A 297 -45.45 -1.65 -18.18
C VAL A 297 -45.86 -2.78 -19.11
N THR A 298 -44.93 -3.68 -19.47
CA THR A 298 -45.21 -4.84 -20.34
C THR A 298 -46.15 -5.84 -19.66
N LYS A 299 -46.01 -6.07 -18.35
CA LYS A 299 -46.95 -6.90 -17.57
C LYS A 299 -48.33 -6.27 -17.46
N LYS A 300 -48.43 -4.94 -17.29
CA LYS A 300 -49.72 -4.23 -17.28
C LYS A 300 -50.43 -4.32 -18.63
N ILE A 301 -49.71 -4.13 -19.75
CA ILE A 301 -50.29 -4.22 -21.10
C ILE A 301 -50.76 -5.65 -21.41
N SER A 302 -49.96 -6.67 -21.06
CA SER A 302 -50.32 -8.08 -21.20
C SER A 302 -51.56 -8.46 -20.37
N GLN A 303 -51.70 -7.90 -19.17
CA GLN A 303 -52.84 -8.16 -18.28
C GLN A 303 -54.11 -7.39 -18.71
N GLU A 304 -53.94 -6.23 -19.34
CA GLU A 304 -55.03 -5.44 -19.92
C GLU A 304 -55.54 -6.05 -21.24
N GLU A 305 -54.66 -6.66 -22.05
CA GLU A 305 -55.05 -7.45 -23.23
C GLU A 305 -55.76 -8.75 -22.85
N SER A 306 -55.30 -9.46 -21.81
CA SER A 306 -56.00 -10.67 -21.35
C SER A 306 -57.39 -10.37 -20.79
N ASN A 307 -57.57 -9.20 -20.16
CA ASN A 307 -58.87 -8.78 -19.65
C ASN A 307 -59.82 -8.32 -20.75
N LYS A 308 -59.32 -7.80 -21.88
CA LYS A 308 -60.14 -7.44 -23.06
C LYS A 308 -60.60 -8.67 -23.86
N LEU A 309 -59.84 -9.77 -23.86
CA LEU A 309 -60.26 -11.04 -24.47
C LEU A 309 -61.30 -11.82 -23.66
N ALA A 310 -61.52 -11.47 -22.38
CA ALA A 310 -62.45 -12.13 -21.49
C ALA A 310 -63.86 -11.47 -21.44
N CYS A 311 -64.13 -10.48 -22.29
CA CYS A 311 -65.47 -9.91 -22.43
C CYS A 311 -66.28 -10.71 -23.46
N PRO A 312 -67.53 -11.11 -23.16
CA PRO A 312 -68.40 -11.69 -24.17
C PRO A 312 -68.66 -10.67 -25.29
N PRO A 313 -68.80 -11.11 -26.55
CA PRO A 313 -69.02 -10.21 -27.67
C PRO A 313 -70.32 -9.41 -27.50
N PRO A 314 -70.40 -8.19 -28.07
CA PRO A 314 -71.59 -7.35 -27.97
C PRO A 314 -72.84 -8.06 -28.50
N PRO A 315 -74.03 -7.74 -27.96
CA PRO A 315 -75.27 -8.51 -28.14
C PRO A 315 -75.82 -8.60 -29.58
N ALA A 316 -75.17 -7.98 -30.56
CA ALA A 316 -75.55 -8.05 -31.97
C ALA A 316 -75.24 -9.41 -32.65
N TYR A 317 -74.51 -10.32 -31.98
CA TYR A 317 -74.08 -11.61 -32.54
C TYR A 317 -74.56 -12.85 -31.75
N GLN A 318 -75.59 -12.71 -30.91
CA GLN A 318 -76.22 -13.87 -30.28
C GLN A 318 -77.33 -14.42 -31.20
N PRO A 319 -77.34 -15.73 -31.54
CA PRO A 319 -78.39 -16.30 -32.37
C PRO A 319 -79.72 -16.28 -31.61
N ALA A 320 -80.78 -15.77 -32.25
CA ALA A 320 -82.13 -15.78 -31.71
C ALA A 320 -82.63 -17.22 -31.54
N ASN A 321 -82.92 -17.62 -30.30
CA ASN A 321 -83.61 -18.88 -29.99
C ASN A 321 -85.02 -18.85 -30.62
N LYS A 322 -85.21 -19.56 -31.73
CA LYS A 322 -86.53 -19.95 -32.23
C LYS A 322 -86.89 -21.30 -31.62
N THR A 323 -87.57 -21.29 -30.48
CA THR A 323 -88.42 -22.41 -30.06
C THR A 323 -89.83 -22.13 -30.57
N ALA A 324 -90.21 -22.75 -31.69
CA ALA A 324 -91.60 -22.90 -32.11
C ALA A 324 -91.98 -24.39 -32.00
N PRO A 325 -93.18 -24.72 -31.48
CA PRO A 325 -93.60 -26.11 -31.30
C PRO A 325 -94.01 -26.73 -32.63
N LEU A 326 -93.52 -27.94 -32.91
CA LEU A 326 -94.03 -28.78 -33.99
C LEU A 326 -95.30 -29.49 -33.50
N ALA A 327 -96.43 -29.07 -34.06
CA ALA A 327 -97.68 -29.80 -34.03
C ALA A 327 -97.55 -31.04 -34.94
N SER A 328 -97.82 -32.23 -34.40
CA SER A 328 -98.07 -33.45 -35.18
C SER A 328 -99.58 -33.69 -35.25
N TYR A 329 -100.16 -33.57 -36.44
CA TYR A 329 -101.45 -34.16 -36.80
C TYR A 329 -101.18 -35.36 -37.72
N ALA A 330 -101.56 -36.55 -37.24
CA ALA A 330 -102.14 -37.65 -38.02
C ALA A 330 -102.88 -38.54 -37.03
#